data_AF-A0A962DGL6-F1
#
_entry.id   AF-A0A962DGL6-F1
#
_cell.length_a   1.000
_cell.length_b   1.000
_cell.length_c   1.000
_cell.angle_alpha   90.00
_cell.angle_beta   90.00
_cell.angle_gamma   90.00
#
_symmetry.space_group_name_H-M   'P 1'
#
loop_
_entity.id
_entity.type
_entity.pdbx_description
1 polymer ?
#
loop_
_entity_poly.entity_id
_entity_poly.type
_entity_poly.pdbx_seq_one_letter_code
_entity_poly.pdbx_strand_id
1 'polypeptide(L)'
;MKKPRTNALVRLYHQLGSPPSFYRISGYFLKWLLLISIILLVAGLYDGLVLAPADYQQGDGFRIIYVHVPAAWMSMFIYGVMGLCGIIAIIWRMKVAEAVLMASAPIGAWFTFLALVTGSLWGKPMWGTWWVWDARMTSELILLFLYIGIIATYNAFSEDTRKAARFASLIAVVGIANVVIIHFSVKWWSSIH
;
A
#
# COMPACT_ATOMS: atom_id res chain seq x y z
N MET A 1 3.07 49.77 -8.43
CA MET A 1 3.75 48.62 -7.78
C MET A 1 3.54 47.35 -8.61
N LYS A 2 4.57 46.82 -9.28
CA LYS A 2 4.49 45.51 -9.96
C LYS A 2 4.51 44.42 -8.89
N LYS A 3 3.44 43.61 -8.79
CA LYS A 3 3.44 42.40 -7.94
C LYS A 3 4.66 41.55 -8.32
N PRO A 4 5.48 41.08 -7.36
CA PRO A 4 6.62 40.24 -7.68
C PRO A 4 6.09 38.99 -8.40
N ARG A 5 6.68 38.67 -9.56
CA ARG A 5 6.41 37.42 -10.28
C ARG A 5 6.87 36.28 -9.39
N THR A 6 5.96 35.75 -8.58
CA THR A 6 6.20 34.50 -7.87
C THR A 6 6.44 33.43 -8.92
N ASN A 7 7.60 32.79 -8.85
CA ASN A 7 7.99 31.70 -9.72
C ASN A 7 6.86 30.65 -9.72
N ALA A 8 6.41 30.20 -10.90
CA ALA A 8 5.25 29.32 -11.04
C ALA A 8 5.39 28.06 -10.17
N LEU A 9 6.62 27.58 -10.00
CA LEU A 9 6.99 26.46 -9.13
C LEU A 9 6.74 26.74 -7.64
N VAL A 10 7.08 27.94 -7.17
CA VAL A 10 6.86 28.36 -5.78
C VAL A 10 5.36 28.50 -5.50
N ARG A 11 4.61 29.04 -6.45
CA ARG A 11 3.14 29.13 -6.36
C ARG A 11 2.49 27.74 -6.32
N LEU A 12 2.97 26.80 -7.15
CA LEU A 12 2.49 25.43 -7.17
C LEU A 12 2.77 24.72 -5.85
N TYR A 13 3.98 24.85 -5.30
CA TYR A 13 4.35 24.29 -3.99
C TYR A 13 3.40 24.75 -2.87
N HIS A 14 3.16 26.07 -2.77
CA HIS A 14 2.23 26.60 -1.78
C HIS A 14 0.78 26.13 -2.00
N GLN A 15 0.35 25.95 -3.25
CA GLN A 15 -0.98 25.42 -3.56
C GLN A 15 -1.10 23.95 -3.13
N LEU A 16 -0.11 23.11 -3.39
CA LEU A 16 -0.10 21.70 -2.99
C LEU A 16 -0.08 21.52 -1.46
N GLY A 17 0.48 22.47 -0.71
CA GLY A 17 0.39 22.50 0.75
C GLY A 17 -0.99 22.88 1.30
N SER A 18 -1.86 23.49 0.49
CA SER A 18 -3.21 23.91 0.89
C SER A 18 -4.25 22.81 0.58
N PRO A 19 -5.03 22.31 1.56
CA PRO A 19 -5.97 21.21 1.34
C PRO A 19 -7.00 21.46 0.22
N PRO A 20 -7.62 22.65 0.08
CA PRO A 20 -8.62 22.88 -0.98
C PRO A 20 -8.01 22.89 -2.39
N SER A 21 -6.83 23.51 -2.54
CA SER A 21 -6.18 23.55 -3.86
C SER A 21 -5.65 22.18 -4.25
N PHE A 22 -5.09 21.43 -3.30
CA PHE A 22 -4.65 20.05 -3.52
C PHE A 22 -5.80 19.17 -3.96
N TYR A 23 -6.94 19.20 -3.26
CA TYR A 23 -8.11 18.40 -3.60
C TYR A 23 -8.65 18.71 -5.00
N ARG A 24 -8.69 19.99 -5.40
CA ARG A 24 -9.12 20.39 -6.74
C ARG A 24 -8.17 19.89 -7.84
N ILE A 25 -6.87 20.01 -7.59
CA ILE A 25 -5.84 19.56 -8.55
C ILE A 25 -5.87 18.04 -8.66
N SER A 26 -5.85 17.32 -7.53
CA SER A 26 -5.87 15.86 -7.51
C SER A 26 -7.15 15.31 -8.13
N GLY A 27 -8.31 15.91 -7.87
CA GLY A 27 -9.59 15.49 -8.46
C GLY A 27 -9.65 15.59 -9.98
N TYR A 28 -8.93 16.55 -10.59
CA TYR A 28 -8.81 16.64 -12.05
C TYR A 28 -7.97 15.47 -12.62
N PHE A 29 -6.82 15.21 -12.03
CA PHE A 29 -5.94 14.12 -12.46
C PHE A 29 -6.49 12.74 -12.14
N LEU A 30 -7.27 12.60 -11.07
CA LEU A 30 -7.79 11.33 -10.56
C LEU A 30 -8.55 10.56 -11.64
N LYS A 31 -9.38 11.23 -12.44
CA LYS A 31 -10.18 10.57 -13.50
C LYS A 31 -9.30 9.92 -14.55
N TRP A 32 -8.27 10.62 -14.99
CA TRP A 32 -7.34 10.13 -16.00
C TRP A 32 -6.42 9.05 -15.45
N LEU A 33 -5.90 9.24 -14.23
CA LEU A 33 -5.08 8.23 -13.56
C LEU A 33 -5.85 6.95 -13.28
N LEU A 34 -7.12 7.06 -12.88
CA LEU A 34 -8.00 5.91 -12.70
C LEU A 34 -8.22 5.17 -14.02
N LEU A 35 -8.52 5.89 -15.10
CA LEU A 35 -8.71 5.28 -16.42
C LEU A 35 -7.45 4.54 -16.87
N ILE A 36 -6.28 5.19 -16.79
CA ILE A 36 -4.99 4.58 -17.14
C ILE A 36 -4.72 3.36 -16.26
N SER A 37 -4.95 3.47 -14.95
CA SER A 37 -4.75 2.37 -14.01
C SER A 37 -5.64 1.16 -14.35
N ILE A 38 -6.91 1.38 -14.72
CA ILE A 38 -7.82 0.28 -15.11
C ILE A 38 -7.32 -0.38 -16.40
N ILE A 39 -6.94 0.41 -17.40
CA ILE A 39 -6.45 -0.11 -18.68
C ILE A 39 -5.20 -0.97 -18.46
N LEU A 40 -4.22 -0.45 -17.72
CA LEU A 40 -2.97 -1.16 -17.42
C LEU A 40 -3.21 -2.42 -16.56
N LEU A 41 -4.14 -2.35 -15.61
CA LEU A 41 -4.49 -3.50 -14.77
C LEU A 41 -5.15 -4.60 -15.60
N VAL A 42 -6.11 -4.26 -16.47
CA VAL A 42 -6.77 -5.25 -17.34
C VAL A 42 -5.78 -5.86 -18.34
N ALA A 43 -4.95 -5.02 -18.98
CA ALA A 43 -3.92 -5.50 -19.89
C ALA A 43 -2.92 -6.43 -19.19
N GLY A 44 -2.40 -6.02 -18.03
CA GLY A 44 -1.45 -6.83 -17.25
C GLY A 44 -2.05 -8.14 -16.74
N LEU A 45 -3.32 -8.15 -16.33
CA LEU A 45 -4.01 -9.38 -15.94
C LEU A 45 -4.22 -10.31 -17.15
N TYR A 46 -4.56 -9.77 -18.31
CA TYR A 46 -4.70 -10.56 -19.53
C TYR A 46 -3.36 -11.16 -19.97
N ASP A 47 -2.30 -10.36 -19.98
CA ASP A 47 -0.96 -10.82 -20.33
C ASP A 47 -0.47 -11.90 -19.36
N GLY A 48 -0.61 -11.67 -18.05
CA GLY A 48 -0.12 -12.59 -17.02
C GLY A 48 -0.93 -13.87 -16.86
N LEU A 49 -2.27 -13.82 -16.98
CA LEU A 49 -3.13 -14.98 -16.75
C LEU A 49 -3.47 -15.75 -18.03
N VAL A 50 -3.48 -15.09 -19.19
CA VAL A 50 -3.91 -15.70 -20.47
C VAL A 50 -2.74 -15.94 -21.40
N LEU A 51 -1.92 -14.92 -21.68
CA LEU A 51 -0.87 -15.00 -22.69
C LEU A 51 0.42 -15.65 -22.17
N ALA A 52 0.73 -15.50 -20.88
CA ALA A 52 1.92 -16.06 -20.29
C ALA A 52 1.96 -17.59 -20.52
N PRO A 53 3.07 -18.14 -21.03
CA PRO A 53 3.20 -19.58 -21.23
C PRO A 53 3.19 -20.30 -19.88
N ALA A 54 2.73 -21.55 -19.89
CA ALA A 54 2.81 -22.42 -18.73
C ALA A 54 4.28 -22.63 -18.33
N ASP A 55 4.55 -22.66 -17.02
CA ASP A 55 5.87 -22.98 -16.49
C ASP A 55 6.18 -24.47 -16.68
N TYR A 56 7.46 -24.80 -16.90
CA TYR A 56 7.90 -26.18 -17.15
C TYR A 56 7.64 -27.12 -15.95
N GLN A 57 7.70 -26.62 -14.72
CA GLN A 57 7.48 -27.42 -13.51
C GLN A 57 6.08 -27.23 -12.93
N GLN A 58 5.58 -25.99 -12.93
CA GLN A 58 4.35 -25.60 -12.23
C GLN A 58 3.13 -25.50 -13.15
N GLY A 59 3.31 -25.66 -14.46
CA GLY A 59 2.24 -25.55 -15.45
C GLY A 59 1.54 -24.19 -15.41
N ASP A 60 0.23 -24.18 -15.61
CA ASP A 60 -0.59 -22.97 -15.53
C ASP A 60 -0.71 -22.40 -14.11
N GLY A 61 -0.42 -23.21 -13.08
CA GLY A 61 -0.45 -22.78 -11.68
C GLY A 61 0.53 -21.64 -11.39
N PHE A 62 1.62 -21.53 -12.14
CA PHE A 62 2.60 -20.45 -12.04
C PHE A 62 1.99 -19.07 -12.31
N ARG A 63 0.98 -18.96 -13.19
CA ARG A 63 0.44 -17.68 -13.65
C ARG A 63 -0.12 -16.81 -12.52
N ILE A 64 -0.52 -17.42 -11.40
CA ILE A 64 -0.97 -16.70 -10.20
C ILE A 64 0.11 -15.74 -9.64
N ILE A 65 1.40 -15.97 -9.92
CA ILE A 65 2.49 -15.12 -9.47
C ILE A 65 2.40 -13.69 -10.02
N TYR A 66 1.84 -13.53 -11.23
CA TYR A 66 1.59 -12.23 -11.85
C TYR A 66 0.51 -11.41 -11.13
N VAL A 67 -0.25 -12.04 -10.23
CA VAL A 67 -1.18 -11.36 -9.31
C VAL A 67 -0.58 -11.28 -7.91
N HIS A 68 -0.07 -12.41 -7.40
CA HIS A 68 0.42 -12.53 -6.03
C HIS A 68 1.60 -11.61 -5.73
N VAL A 69 2.65 -11.64 -6.57
CA VAL A 69 3.88 -10.88 -6.30
C VAL A 69 3.63 -9.38 -6.36
N PRO A 70 2.95 -8.82 -7.38
CA PRO A 70 2.57 -7.41 -7.36
C PRO A 70 1.70 -7.05 -6.16
N ALA A 71 0.76 -7.90 -5.75
CA ALA A 71 -0.06 -7.64 -4.57
C ALA A 71 0.77 -7.55 -3.27
N ALA A 72 1.69 -8.50 -3.06
CA ALA A 72 2.60 -8.49 -1.90
C ALA A 72 3.57 -7.30 -1.94
N TRP A 73 3.99 -6.86 -3.12
CA TRP A 73 4.84 -5.67 -3.24
C TRP A 73 4.05 -4.38 -2.93
N MET A 74 2.83 -4.29 -3.45
CA MET A 74 1.94 -3.15 -3.22
C MET A 74 1.51 -3.03 -1.75
N SER A 75 1.26 -4.16 -1.07
CA SER A 75 0.93 -4.16 0.36
C SER A 75 2.02 -3.50 1.20
N MET A 76 3.28 -3.87 1.00
CA MET A 76 4.44 -3.31 1.68
C MET A 76 4.71 -1.86 1.25
N PHE A 77 4.66 -1.59 -0.06
CA PHE A 77 4.94 -0.26 -0.61
C PHE A 77 3.96 0.79 -0.07
N ILE A 78 2.66 0.49 -0.09
CA ILE A 78 1.64 1.39 0.43
C ILE A 78 1.85 1.63 1.93
N TYR A 79 2.25 0.60 2.68
CA TYR A 79 2.53 0.76 4.11
C TYR A 79 3.75 1.64 4.33
N GLY A 80 4.79 1.50 3.51
CA GLY A 80 5.96 2.38 3.51
C GLY A 80 5.61 3.84 3.23
N VAL A 81 4.74 4.10 2.24
CA VAL A 81 4.20 5.44 1.94
C VAL A 81 3.43 5.99 3.14
N MET A 82 2.57 5.18 3.76
CA MET A 82 1.82 5.57 4.96
C MET A 82 2.75 5.89 6.14
N GLY A 83 3.79 5.08 6.35
CA GLY A 83 4.81 5.32 7.36
C GLY A 83 5.51 6.66 7.13
N LEU A 84 5.96 6.94 5.90
CA LEU A 84 6.55 8.23 5.54
C LEU A 84 5.57 9.40 5.76
N CYS A 85 4.31 9.26 5.32
CA CYS A 85 3.27 10.25 5.58
C CYS A 85 3.01 10.44 7.08
N GLY A 86 3.09 9.39 7.88
CA GLY A 86 2.97 9.43 9.34
C GLY A 86 4.10 10.23 9.99
N ILE A 87 5.35 10.03 9.55
CA ILE A 87 6.50 10.84 9.97
C ILE A 87 6.25 12.31 9.62
N ILE A 88 5.82 12.58 8.39
CA ILE A 88 5.56 13.95 7.91
C ILE A 88 4.44 14.61 8.74
N ALA A 89 3.37 13.87 9.01
CA ALA A 89 2.24 14.33 9.81
C ALA A 89 2.64 14.62 11.26
N ILE A 90 3.49 13.81 11.88
CA ILE A 90 3.92 14.00 13.27
C ILE A 90 4.85 15.21 13.40
N ILE A 91 5.88 15.30 12.56
CA ILE A 91 6.93 16.33 12.66
C ILE A 91 6.41 17.68 12.16
N TRP A 92 5.86 17.72 10.94
CA TRP A 92 5.45 18.98 10.29
C TRP A 92 3.96 19.29 10.43
N ARG A 93 3.16 18.39 11.04
CA ARG A 93 1.72 18.62 11.29
C ARG A 93 0.94 18.93 10.01
N MET A 94 1.35 18.32 8.90
CA MET A 94 0.76 18.52 7.58
C MET A 94 -0.53 17.70 7.43
N LYS A 95 -1.68 18.38 7.38
CA LYS A 95 -3.01 17.75 7.20
C LYS A 95 -3.13 16.93 5.90
N VAL A 96 -2.40 17.33 4.85
CA VAL A 96 -2.40 16.59 3.58
C VAL A 96 -1.75 15.21 3.75
N ALA A 97 -0.68 15.10 4.55
CA ALA A 97 -0.03 13.82 4.83
C ALA A 97 -0.94 12.89 5.65
N GLU A 98 -1.66 13.45 6.64
CA GLU A 98 -2.69 12.72 7.39
C GLU A 98 -3.79 12.18 6.45
N ALA A 99 -4.26 13.00 5.50
CA ALA A 99 -5.28 12.58 4.53
C ALA A 99 -4.78 11.47 3.59
N VAL A 100 -3.54 11.57 3.09
CA VAL A 100 -2.93 10.54 2.23
C VAL A 100 -2.79 9.22 2.98
N LEU A 101 -2.31 9.25 4.23
CA LEU A 101 -2.19 8.05 5.06
C LEU A 101 -3.55 7.35 5.19
N MET A 102 -4.60 8.11 5.53
CA MET A 102 -5.92 7.53 5.75
C MET A 102 -6.59 7.03 4.48
N ALA A 103 -6.41 7.72 3.35
CA ALA A 103 -6.91 7.28 2.06
C ALA A 103 -6.18 6.01 1.56
N SER A 104 -4.92 5.82 1.97
CA SER A 104 -4.09 4.68 1.53
C SER A 104 -4.38 3.41 2.32
N ALA A 105 -4.77 3.52 3.60
CA ALA A 105 -4.92 2.37 4.48
C ALA A 105 -5.86 1.27 3.95
N PRO A 106 -7.08 1.57 3.42
CA PRO A 106 -7.94 0.54 2.88
C PRO A 106 -7.37 -0.12 1.61
N ILE A 107 -6.67 0.65 0.78
CA ILE A 107 -6.07 0.15 -0.47
C ILE A 107 -4.97 -0.85 -0.13
N GLY A 108 -4.08 -0.50 0.79
CA GLY A 108 -3.03 -1.38 1.27
C GLY A 108 -3.57 -2.65 1.94
N ALA A 109 -4.62 -2.53 2.76
CA ALA A 109 -5.29 -3.67 3.38
C ALA A 109 -5.81 -4.68 2.35
N TRP A 110 -6.43 -4.20 1.26
CA TRP A 110 -6.89 -5.06 0.17
C TRP A 110 -5.74 -5.77 -0.54
N PHE A 111 -4.63 -5.09 -0.80
CA PHE A 111 -3.46 -5.74 -1.38
C PHE A 111 -2.84 -6.78 -0.45
N THR A 112 -2.74 -6.51 0.86
CA THR A 112 -2.27 -7.52 1.83
C THR A 112 -3.21 -8.73 1.86
N PHE A 113 -4.52 -8.50 1.88
CA PHE A 113 -5.49 -9.59 1.85
C PHE A 113 -5.38 -10.42 0.56
N LEU A 114 -5.28 -9.76 -0.60
CA LEU A 114 -5.07 -10.43 -1.88
C LEU A 114 -3.76 -11.22 -1.89
N ALA A 115 -2.67 -10.67 -1.36
CA ALA A 115 -1.39 -11.36 -1.24
C ALA A 115 -1.51 -12.64 -0.40
N LEU A 116 -2.15 -12.57 0.77
CA LEU A 116 -2.36 -13.72 1.65
C LEU A 116 -3.22 -14.80 0.98
N VAL A 117 -4.33 -14.42 0.34
CA VAL A 117 -5.23 -15.38 -0.32
C VAL A 117 -4.56 -16.03 -1.53
N THR A 118 -3.97 -15.23 -2.42
CA THR A 118 -3.31 -15.74 -3.62
C THR A 118 -2.07 -16.58 -3.28
N GLY A 119 -1.33 -16.19 -2.24
CA GLY A 119 -0.18 -16.96 -1.74
C GLY A 119 -0.62 -18.30 -1.17
N SER A 120 -1.71 -18.34 -0.41
CA SER A 120 -2.27 -19.58 0.12
C SER A 120 -2.76 -20.53 -1.00
N LEU A 121 -3.46 -19.98 -2.01
CA LEU A 121 -3.93 -20.71 -3.18
C LEU A 121 -2.78 -21.32 -3.99
N TRP A 122 -1.69 -20.59 -4.14
CA TRP A 122 -0.49 -21.09 -4.82
C TRP A 122 0.31 -22.08 -3.97
N GLY A 123 0.36 -21.87 -2.65
CA GLY A 123 1.11 -22.73 -1.74
C GLY A 123 0.58 -24.16 -1.66
N LYS A 124 -0.73 -24.37 -1.80
CA LYS A 124 -1.32 -25.72 -1.73
C LYS A 124 -0.78 -26.68 -2.81
N PRO A 125 -0.80 -26.35 -4.12
CA PRO A 125 -0.24 -27.22 -5.15
C PRO A 125 1.29 -27.27 -5.11
N MET A 126 1.98 -26.21 -4.70
CA MET A 126 3.45 -26.15 -4.76
C MET A 126 4.15 -26.79 -3.56
N TRP A 127 3.58 -26.65 -2.37
CA TRP A 127 4.20 -27.10 -1.11
C TRP A 127 3.29 -28.00 -0.27
N GLY A 128 2.10 -28.36 -0.77
CA GLY A 128 1.18 -29.28 -0.11
C GLY A 128 0.35 -28.67 1.03
N THR A 129 0.58 -27.41 1.38
CA THR A 129 -0.10 -26.71 2.50
C THR A 129 -0.58 -25.32 2.10
N TRP A 130 -1.69 -24.90 2.70
CA TRP A 130 -2.27 -23.57 2.51
C TRP A 130 -1.60 -22.50 3.38
N TRP A 131 -1.03 -22.92 4.51
CA TRP A 131 -0.48 -22.03 5.51
C TRP A 131 0.64 -22.70 6.30
N VAL A 132 1.67 -21.92 6.60
CA VAL A 132 2.71 -22.26 7.57
C VAL A 132 2.96 -21.02 8.41
N TRP A 133 3.20 -21.21 9.70
CA TRP A 133 3.54 -20.13 10.63
C TRP A 133 5.02 -19.72 10.52
N ASP A 134 5.48 -19.46 9.30
CA ASP A 134 6.84 -18.97 9.06
C ASP A 134 6.91 -17.44 9.21
N ALA A 135 8.12 -16.90 9.21
CA ALA A 135 8.34 -15.47 9.38
C ALA A 135 7.70 -14.63 8.26
N ARG A 136 7.62 -15.15 7.02
CA ARG A 136 7.11 -14.42 5.85
C ARG A 136 5.59 -14.30 5.91
N MET A 137 4.89 -15.42 6.06
CA MET A 137 3.43 -15.47 6.11
C MET A 137 2.90 -14.78 7.36
N THR A 138 3.55 -14.99 8.51
CA THR A 138 3.12 -14.38 9.77
C THR A 138 3.30 -12.86 9.75
N SER A 139 4.42 -12.35 9.22
CA SER A 139 4.64 -10.90 9.16
C SER A 139 3.73 -10.20 8.14
N GLU A 140 3.37 -10.86 7.03
CA GLU A 140 2.35 -10.35 6.10
C GLU A 140 0.95 -10.33 6.74
N LEU A 141 0.61 -11.34 7.54
CA LEU A 141 -0.64 -11.34 8.32
C LEU A 141 -0.66 -10.21 9.36
N ILE A 142 0.44 -10.00 10.08
CA ILE A 142 0.60 -8.88 11.01
C ILE A 142 0.42 -7.55 10.26
N LEU A 143 0.93 -7.43 9.02
CA LEU A 143 0.71 -6.22 8.20
C LEU A 143 -0.78 -5.96 7.95
N LEU A 144 -1.57 -7.01 7.67
CA LEU A 144 -3.02 -6.87 7.49
C LEU A 144 -3.68 -6.34 8.76
N PHE A 145 -3.30 -6.89 9.92
CA PHE A 145 -3.82 -6.41 11.20
C PHE A 145 -3.37 -4.98 11.54
N LEU A 146 -2.16 -4.59 11.15
CA LEU A 146 -1.71 -3.21 11.29
C LEU A 146 -2.57 -2.25 10.44
N TYR A 147 -2.86 -2.61 9.19
CA TYR A 147 -3.79 -1.84 8.34
C TYR A 147 -5.17 -1.70 8.97
N ILE A 148 -5.76 -2.82 9.42
CA ILE A 148 -7.06 -2.81 10.09
C ILE A 148 -7.01 -1.98 11.37
N GLY A 149 -5.93 -2.11 12.15
CA GLY A 149 -5.71 -1.35 13.38
C GLY A 149 -5.65 0.16 13.12
N ILE A 150 -5.01 0.60 12.04
CA ILE A 150 -4.98 2.01 11.62
C ILE A 150 -6.39 2.49 11.26
N ILE A 151 -7.12 1.74 10.45
CA ILE A 151 -8.50 2.08 10.04
C ILE A 151 -9.42 2.15 11.26
N ALA A 152 -9.37 1.14 12.12
CA ALA A 152 -10.15 1.05 13.34
C ALA A 152 -9.84 2.20 14.30
N THR A 153 -8.55 2.51 14.51
CA THR A 153 -8.10 3.62 15.36
C THR A 153 -8.65 4.96 14.85
N TYR A 154 -8.58 5.20 13.54
CA TYR A 154 -9.08 6.43 12.98
C TYR A 154 -10.60 6.59 13.18
N ASN A 155 -11.35 5.52 12.95
CA ASN A 155 -12.81 5.53 13.12
C ASN A 155 -13.23 5.63 14.60
N ALA A 156 -12.47 5.02 15.51
CA ALA A 156 -12.74 5.04 16.95
C ALA A 156 -12.62 6.46 17.57
N PHE A 157 -11.77 7.31 17.01
CA PHE A 157 -11.60 8.70 17.44
C PHE A 157 -12.25 9.70 16.46
N SER A 158 -13.30 9.31 15.74
CA SER A 158 -13.94 10.13 14.71
C SER A 158 -14.43 11.51 15.20
N GLU A 159 -14.77 11.65 16.49
CA GLU A 159 -15.13 12.93 17.12
C GLU A 159 -13.94 13.91 17.21
N ASP A 160 -12.71 13.41 17.33
CA ASP A 160 -11.48 14.21 17.30
C ASP A 160 -10.57 13.69 16.18
N THR A 161 -10.89 14.13 14.95
CA THR A 161 -10.15 13.79 13.72
C THR A 161 -8.65 14.04 13.81
N ARG A 162 -8.22 15.01 14.63
CA ARG A 162 -6.79 15.32 14.77
C ARG A 162 -6.09 14.37 15.72
N LYS A 163 -6.74 13.97 16.81
CA LYS A 163 -6.26 12.91 17.69
C LYS A 163 -6.26 11.56 16.96
N ALA A 164 -7.30 11.26 16.20
CA ALA A 164 -7.40 10.09 15.33
C ALA A 164 -6.22 9.98 14.37
N ALA A 165 -5.96 11.05 13.61
CA ALA A 165 -4.86 11.10 12.64
C ALA A 165 -3.48 10.94 13.30
N ARG A 166 -3.27 11.49 14.50
CA ARG A 166 -2.00 11.34 15.23
C ARG A 166 -1.75 9.91 15.68
N PHE A 167 -2.75 9.24 16.23
CA PHE A 167 -2.60 7.84 16.64
C PHE A 167 -2.40 6.92 15.43
N ALA A 168 -3.20 7.10 14.38
CA ALA A 168 -3.02 6.41 13.11
C ALA A 168 -1.59 6.61 12.54
N SER A 169 -1.08 7.85 12.56
CA SER A 169 0.29 8.16 12.13
C SER A 169 1.33 7.43 12.98
N LEU A 170 1.17 7.39 14.30
CA LEU A 170 2.10 6.70 15.19
C LEU A 170 2.16 5.20 14.88
N ILE A 171 1.00 4.55 14.73
CA ILE A 171 0.91 3.13 14.38
C ILE A 171 1.56 2.85 13.03
N ALA A 172 1.32 3.70 12.02
CA ALA A 172 1.93 3.57 10.70
C ALA A 172 3.46 3.66 10.77
N VAL A 173 4.01 4.61 11.54
CA VAL A 173 5.47 4.77 11.69
C VAL A 173 6.09 3.55 12.39
N VAL A 174 5.51 3.09 13.49
CA VAL A 174 6.02 1.91 14.21
C VAL A 174 5.95 0.66 13.32
N GLY A 175 4.86 0.51 12.55
CA GLY A 175 4.67 -0.62 11.66
C GLY A 175 5.67 -0.71 10.49
N ILE A 176 6.45 0.34 10.19
CA ILE A 176 7.54 0.26 9.19
C ILE A 176 8.52 -0.86 9.56
N ALA A 177 8.75 -1.11 10.85
CA ALA A 177 9.58 -2.21 11.30
C ALA A 177 9.09 -3.57 10.76
N ASN A 178 7.77 -3.78 10.69
CA ASN A 178 7.19 -5.00 10.13
C ASN A 178 7.47 -5.12 8.61
N VAL A 179 7.43 -4.02 7.86
CA VAL A 179 7.77 -4.01 6.43
C VAL A 179 9.22 -4.46 6.20
N VAL A 180 10.15 -4.01 7.05
CA VAL A 180 11.56 -4.46 7.02
C VAL A 180 11.63 -5.96 7.30
N ILE A 181 10.90 -6.45 8.30
CA ILE A 181 10.85 -7.89 8.63
C ILE A 181 10.33 -8.70 7.44
N ILE A 182 9.24 -8.30 6.80
CA ILE A 182 8.69 -9.02 5.64
C ILE A 182 9.72 -9.08 4.50
N HIS A 183 10.34 -7.95 4.15
CA HIS A 183 11.29 -7.90 3.03
C HIS A 183 12.53 -8.78 3.28
N PHE A 184 13.07 -8.73 4.49
CA PHE A 184 14.26 -9.48 4.86
C PHE A 184 13.97 -10.89 5.37
N SER A 185 12.69 -11.29 5.54
CA SER A 185 12.33 -12.61 6.05
C SER A 185 12.93 -13.74 5.21
N VAL A 186 13.03 -13.53 3.89
CA VAL A 186 13.63 -14.46 2.92
C VAL A 186 15.12 -14.71 3.18
N LYS A 187 15.83 -13.70 3.71
CA LYS A 187 17.27 -13.78 3.99
C LYS A 187 17.56 -14.22 5.42
N TRP A 188 16.70 -13.85 6.35
CA TRP A 188 16.89 -14.07 7.78
C TRP A 188 16.42 -15.45 8.25
N TRP A 189 15.38 -16.01 7.61
CA TRP A 189 14.85 -17.32 7.98
C TRP A 189 14.81 -18.26 6.78
N SER A 190 15.31 -19.47 6.98
CA SER A 190 15.08 -20.57 6.05
C SER A 190 13.60 -20.98 6.11
N SER A 191 12.93 -20.91 4.97
CA SER A 191 11.52 -21.31 4.83
C SER A 191 11.35 -22.27 3.65
N ILE A 192 10.13 -22.80 3.46
CA ILE A 192 9.78 -23.59 2.27
C ILE A 192 9.72 -22.74 0.97
N HIS A 193 9.84 -21.42 1.13
CA HIS A 193 9.77 -20.40 0.10
C HIS A 193 11.08 -19.65 -0.10
#